data_AF-A0A0F0L1G8-F1
#
_entry.id   AF-A0A0F0L1G8-F1
#
_cell.length_a   1.000
_cell.length_b   1.000
_cell.length_c   1.000
_cell.angle_alpha   90.00
_cell.angle_beta   90.00
_cell.angle_gamma   90.00
#
_symmetry.space_group_name_H-M   'P 1'
#
loop_
_entity.id
_entity.type
_entity.pdbx_description
1 polymer ?
#
loop_
_entity_poly.entity_id
_entity_poly.type
_entity_poly.pdbx_seq_one_letter_code
_entity_poly.pdbx_strand_id
1 'polypeptide(L)'
;MFANLTGWHMIILLVVILLLFGAAKLPALAKSVGQSARILKGEIRESRAEDQASTDVAETSQQHGSAPMAAPRAAGPRPTA
;
A
#
# COMPACT_ATOMS: atom_id res chain seq x y z
N MET A 1 -27.73 16.04 -22.83
CA MET A 1 -28.95 15.23 -22.58
C MET A 1 -28.74 14.11 -21.54
N PHE A 2 -27.84 14.27 -20.56
CA PHE A 2 -27.47 13.20 -19.60
C PHE A 2 -27.84 13.49 -18.14
N ALA A 3 -28.41 14.66 -17.85
CA ALA A 3 -28.64 15.12 -16.48
C ALA A 3 -29.85 14.46 -15.78
N ASN A 4 -30.68 13.70 -16.50
CA ASN A 4 -31.89 13.07 -15.95
C ASN A 4 -31.70 11.59 -15.57
N LEU A 5 -30.53 10.99 -15.80
CA LEU A 5 -30.36 9.54 -15.70
C LEU A 5 -29.86 9.04 -14.33
N THR A 6 -29.35 9.91 -13.47
CA THR A 6 -28.47 9.45 -12.39
C THR A 6 -28.90 9.84 -10.98
N GLY A 7 -29.69 10.91 -10.79
CA GLY A 7 -30.09 11.33 -9.43
C GLY A 7 -31.02 10.32 -8.74
N TRP A 8 -32.18 10.05 -9.35
CA TRP A 8 -33.17 9.16 -8.76
C TRP A 8 -32.81 7.67 -8.95
N HIS A 9 -32.31 7.26 -10.11
CA HIS A 9 -31.99 5.85 -10.36
C HIS A 9 -30.97 5.27 -9.37
N MET A 10 -29.99 6.07 -8.93
CA MET A 10 -29.00 5.62 -7.94
C MET A 10 -29.62 5.36 -6.56
N ILE A 11 -30.60 6.16 -6.14
CA ILE A 11 -31.31 5.94 -4.87
C ILE A 11 -32.18 4.68 -4.98
N ILE A 12 -32.89 4.49 -6.09
CA ILE A 12 -33.71 3.28 -6.33
C ILE A 12 -32.82 2.04 -6.32
N LEU A 13 -31.67 2.08 -6.99
CA LEU A 13 -30.71 0.98 -6.99
C LEU A 13 -30.17 0.71 -5.58
N LEU A 14 -29.82 1.75 -4.82
CA LEU A 14 -29.39 1.62 -3.42
C LEU A 14 -30.46 0.93 -2.58
N VAL A 15 -31.73 1.32 -2.74
CA VAL A 15 -32.87 0.72 -2.04
C VAL A 15 -33.00 -0.76 -2.42
N VAL A 16 -32.95 -1.12 -3.70
CA VAL A 16 -33.01 -2.53 -4.13
C VAL A 16 -31.89 -3.37 -3.52
N ILE A 17 -30.66 -2.86 -3.53
CA ILE A 17 -29.51 -3.55 -2.92
C ILE A 17 -29.71 -3.65 -1.39
N LEU A 18 -30.25 -2.62 -0.74
CA LEU A 18 -30.55 -2.64 0.69
C LEU A 18 -31.63 -3.66 1.05
N LEU A 19 -32.64 -3.86 0.19
CA LEU A 19 -33.65 -4.89 0.38
C LEU A 19 -33.07 -6.31 0.20
N LEU A 20 -32.17 -6.52 -0.77
CA LEU A 20 -31.57 -7.84 -1.03
C LEU A 20 -30.51 -8.22 0.03
N PHE A 21 -29.63 -7.28 0.37
CA PHE A 21 -28.48 -7.53 1.24
C PHE A 21 -28.76 -7.15 2.70
N GLY A 22 -29.70 -6.23 2.96
CA GLY A 22 -29.99 -5.69 4.28
C GLY A 22 -29.10 -4.50 4.68
N ALA A 23 -29.64 -3.63 5.54
CA ALA A 23 -28.99 -2.38 5.96
C ALA A 23 -27.65 -2.56 6.69
N ALA A 24 -27.46 -3.70 7.37
CA ALA A 24 -26.22 -3.97 8.10
C ALA A 24 -25.10 -4.56 7.23
N LYS A 25 -25.43 -5.20 6.09
CA LYS A 25 -24.44 -5.96 5.30
C LYS A 25 -23.65 -5.11 4.32
N LEU A 26 -24.27 -4.11 3.71
CA LEU A 26 -23.55 -3.13 2.86
C LEU A 26 -22.43 -2.37 3.60
N PRO A 27 -22.68 -1.76 4.78
CA PRO A 27 -21.62 -1.04 5.50
C PRO A 27 -20.55 -1.98 6.06
N ALA A 28 -20.92 -3.21 6.42
CA ALA A 28 -19.95 -4.21 6.89
C ALA A 28 -18.98 -4.62 5.78
N LEU A 29 -19.50 -4.90 4.57
CA LEU A 29 -18.67 -5.22 3.39
C LEU A 29 -17.82 -4.03 2.94
N ALA A 30 -18.38 -2.82 2.96
CA ALA A 30 -17.63 -1.61 2.64
C ALA A 30 -16.47 -1.38 3.63
N LYS A 31 -16.68 -1.65 4.93
CA LYS A 31 -15.63 -1.57 5.95
C LYS A 31 -14.50 -2.58 5.69
N SER A 32 -14.83 -3.84 5.45
CA SER A 32 -13.80 -4.88 5.22
C SER A 32 -13.01 -4.63 3.93
N VAL A 33 -13.70 -4.27 2.83
CA VAL A 33 -13.04 -3.93 1.55
C VAL A 33 -12.23 -2.65 1.67
N GLY A 34 -12.74 -1.64 2.38
CA GLY A 34 -12.05 -0.38 2.63
C GLY A 34 -10.77 -0.56 3.45
N GLN A 35 -10.75 -1.48 4.42
CA GLN A 35 -9.53 -1.81 5.17
C GLN A 35 -8.47 -2.46 4.28
N SER A 36 -8.83 -3.44 3.45
CA SER A 36 -7.90 -4.05 2.48
C SER A 36 -7.40 -3.04 1.45
N ALA A 37 -8.28 -2.17 0.95
CA ALA A 37 -7.92 -1.12 0.00
C ALA A 37 -6.98 -0.07 0.62
N ARG A 38 -7.13 0.25 1.91
CA ARG A 38 -6.25 1.21 2.60
C ARG A 38 -4.83 0.69 2.75
N ILE A 39 -4.67 -0.59 3.08
CA ILE A 39 -3.37 -1.24 3.19
C ILE A 39 -2.68 -1.24 1.82
N LEU A 40 -3.39 -1.71 0.80
CA LEU A 40 -2.89 -1.73 -0.57
C LEU A 40 -2.57 -0.32 -1.10
N LYS A 41 -3.40 0.69 -0.78
CA LYS A 41 -3.13 2.09 -1.14
C LYS A 41 -1.88 2.63 -0.46
N GLY A 42 -1.60 2.20 0.77
CA GLY A 42 -0.38 2.54 1.50
C GLY A 42 0.85 1.98 0.81
N GLU A 43 0.84 0.68 0.52
CA GLU A 43 1.94 -0.01 -0.19
C GLU A 43 2.16 0.58 -1.59
N ILE A 44 1.10 0.80 -2.37
CA ILE A 44 1.19 1.43 -3.71
C ILE A 44 1.74 2.87 -3.63
N ARG A 45 1.40 3.61 -2.57
CA ARG A 45 1.89 4.99 -2.38
C ARG A 45 3.36 5.01 -2.00
N GLU A 46 3.83 4.06 -1.21
CA GLU A 46 5.24 3.85 -0.90
C GLU A 46 6.03 3.58 -2.18
N SER A 47 5.59 2.62 -3.00
CA SER A 47 6.25 2.30 -4.27
C SER A 47 6.27 3.48 -5.24
N ARG A 48 5.17 4.24 -5.34
CA ARG A 48 5.12 5.45 -6.18
C ARG A 48 5.96 6.60 -5.60
N ALA A 49 6.16 6.66 -4.29
CA ALA A 49 7.06 7.62 -3.67
C ALA A 49 8.52 7.24 -3.94
N GLU A 50 8.86 5.96 -3.91
CA GLU A 50 10.18 5.43 -4.28
C GLU A 50 10.49 5.62 -5.76
N ASP A 51 9.52 5.50 -6.67
CA ASP A 51 9.71 5.81 -8.10
C ASP A 51 10.00 7.30 -8.35
N GLN A 52 9.34 8.20 -7.60
CA GLN A 52 9.59 9.64 -7.69
C GLN A 52 10.87 10.05 -6.98
N ALA A 53 11.23 9.41 -5.87
CA ALA A 53 12.51 9.60 -5.20
C ALA A 53 13.66 9.00 -6.02
N SER A 54 13.47 7.90 -6.73
CA SER A 54 14.50 7.32 -7.62
C SER A 54 14.78 8.21 -8.85
N THR A 55 13.87 9.12 -9.19
CA THR A 55 14.11 10.15 -10.23
C THR A 55 14.94 11.33 -9.68
N ASP A 56 14.94 11.58 -8.37
CA ASP A 56 15.70 12.66 -7.70
C ASP A 56 17.03 12.17 -7.07
N VAL A 57 17.07 10.90 -6.62
CA VAL A 57 18.21 10.28 -5.93
C VAL A 57 19.23 9.67 -6.91
N ALA A 58 18.91 9.59 -8.22
CA ALA A 58 19.89 9.22 -9.24
C ALA A 58 21.06 10.23 -9.34
N GLU A 59 20.93 11.45 -8.82
CA GLU A 59 22.04 12.43 -8.71
C GLU A 59 22.76 12.37 -7.34
N THR A 60 22.19 11.74 -6.31
CA THR A 60 22.74 11.62 -4.95
C THR A 60 22.90 10.16 -4.53
N SER A 61 23.56 9.34 -5.34
CA SER A 61 24.08 8.03 -4.88
C SER A 61 25.38 7.58 -5.56
N GLN A 62 26.00 8.45 -6.37
CA GLN A 62 27.35 8.22 -6.92
C GLN A 62 28.47 8.78 -6.03
N GLN A 63 28.15 9.27 -4.82
CA GLN A 63 29.13 9.88 -3.93
C GLN A 63 29.03 9.32 -2.51
N HIS A 64 28.98 8.00 -2.34
CA HIS A 64 29.39 7.31 -1.11
C HIS A 64 29.67 5.82 -1.42
N GLY A 65 30.55 5.58 -2.38
CA GLY A 65 31.06 4.25 -2.75
C GLY A 65 32.57 4.17 -2.56
N SER A 66 33.08 4.61 -1.41
CA SER A 66 34.47 4.37 -1.01
C SER A 66 34.51 3.26 0.02
N ALA A 67 34.63 2.01 -0.45
CA ALA A 67 35.14 0.95 0.40
C ALA A 67 36.63 1.22 0.70
N PRO A 68 37.04 1.07 1.97
CA PRO A 68 38.21 0.23 2.18
C PRO A 68 37.99 -0.74 3.35
N MET A 69 38.18 -2.03 3.06
CA MET A 69 39.03 -2.94 3.82
C MET A 69 39.05 -2.80 5.37
N ALA A 70 38.43 -3.74 6.08
CA ALA A 70 39.00 -4.31 7.31
C ALA A 70 38.28 -5.62 7.69
N ALA A 71 38.81 -6.74 7.22
CA ALA A 71 38.63 -8.03 7.88
C ALA A 71 39.75 -8.19 8.93
N PRO A 72 39.44 -8.39 10.23
CA PRO A 72 40.34 -9.03 11.15
C PRO A 72 39.86 -10.47 11.39
N ARG A 73 40.66 -11.43 10.91
CA ARG A 73 40.73 -12.78 11.46
C ARG A 73 41.04 -12.70 12.96
N ALA A 74 40.27 -13.39 13.79
CA ALA A 74 40.71 -14.07 15.03
C ALA A 74 39.52 -14.92 15.52
N ALA A 75 39.41 -16.20 15.18
CA ALA A 75 40.15 -17.29 15.83
C ALA A 75 39.98 -17.26 17.37
N GLY A 76 38.83 -17.71 17.85
CA GLY A 76 38.70 -18.24 19.22
C GLY A 76 38.68 -19.77 19.15
N PRO A 77 39.75 -20.49 19.54
CA PRO A 77 39.70 -21.93 19.65
C PRO A 77 38.78 -22.32 20.80
N ARG A 78 38.04 -23.40 20.60
CA ARG A 78 37.31 -24.10 21.66
C ARG A 78 38.33 -24.73 22.61
N PRO A 79 38.17 -24.63 23.93
CA PRO A 79 38.62 -25.69 24.82
C PRO A 79 37.43 -26.26 25.61
N THR A 80 37.39 -27.57 25.57
CA THR A 80 36.57 -28.51 26.34
C THR A 80 36.76 -28.38 27.84
N ALA A 81 35.67 -28.48 28.60
CA ALA A 81 35.60 -29.13 29.91
C ALA A 81 34.18 -29.68 30.10
#